data_AF-A0AAD7H3E8-F1
#
_entry.id   AF-A0AAD7H3E8-F1
#
_cell.length_a   1.000
_cell.length_b   1.000
_cell.length_c   1.000
_cell.angle_alpha   90.00
_cell.angle_beta   90.00
_cell.angle_gamma   90.00
#
_symmetry.space_group_name_H-M   'P 1'
#
loop_
_entity.id
_entity.type
_entity.pdbx_description
1 polymer ?
#
loop_
_entity_poly.entity_id
_entity_poly.type
_entity_poly.pdbx_seq_one_letter_code
_entity_poly.pdbx_strand_id
1 'polypeptide(L)'
;VWYALLVNANARSKRLAPRYELTTFYGQLRHIFVLKLPPAAELDLTEETTLILAAVTQCKITAHNDLDMHYYREEGPLEVVDITSVQCLVGRLRTTTKKDWVIADRSGSLARPYFDPDN
;
A
#
# COMPACT_ATOMS: atom_id res chain seq x y z
N VAL A 1 -3.43 -2.54 -4.23
CA VAL A 1 -2.48 -3.06 -3.23
C VAL A 1 -2.75 -2.40 -1.90
N TRP A 2 -2.57 -3.15 -0.82
CA TRP A 2 -2.34 -2.62 0.53
C TRP A 2 -0.82 -2.56 0.74
N TYR A 3 -0.32 -1.44 1.23
CA TYR A 3 1.09 -1.24 1.54
C TYR A 3 1.25 -0.39 2.80
N ALA A 4 2.36 -0.57 3.50
CA ALA A 4 2.65 0.16 4.73
C ALA A 4 4.00 0.87 4.62
N LEU A 5 4.06 2.12 5.07
CA LEU A 5 5.27 2.94 5.05
C LEU A 5 5.51 3.59 6.41
N LEU A 6 6.78 3.86 6.72
CA LEU A 6 7.17 4.68 7.86
C LEU A 6 7.01 6.17 7.48
N VAL A 7 6.00 6.82 8.06
CA VAL A 7 5.71 8.24 7.83
C VAL A 7 6.21 9.06 9.00
N ASN A 8 6.92 10.15 8.71
CA ASN A 8 7.33 11.08 9.75
C ASN A 8 6.11 11.90 10.23
N ALA A 9 5.60 11.58 11.42
CA ALA A 9 4.49 12.30 12.05
C ALA A 9 4.80 13.79 12.30
N ASN A 10 6.09 14.12 12.47
CA ASN A 10 6.56 15.49 12.69
C ASN A 10 6.97 16.22 11.40
N ALA A 11 6.64 15.69 10.21
CA ALA A 11 7.09 16.25 8.93
C ALA A 11 6.74 17.74 8.73
N ARG A 12 5.66 18.23 9.33
CA ARG A 12 5.23 19.64 9.26
C ARG A 12 5.98 20.55 10.23
N SER A 13 6.67 20.00 11.23
CA SER A 13 7.33 20.73 12.31
C SER A 13 8.85 20.58 12.21
N LYS A 14 9.49 21.44 11.41
CA LYS A 14 10.95 21.38 11.11
C LYS A 14 11.89 21.42 12.32
N ARG A 15 11.40 21.85 13.49
CA ARG A 15 12.20 21.96 14.73
C ARG A 15 12.13 20.71 15.61
N LEU A 16 11.23 19.77 15.32
CA LEU A 16 11.09 18.54 16.08
C LEU A 16 11.88 17.42 15.41
N ALA A 17 12.45 16.53 16.23
CA ALA A 17 13.07 15.32 15.72
C ALA A 17 12.05 14.49 14.93
N PRO A 18 12.46 13.85 13.81
CA PRO A 18 11.61 12.94 13.08
C PRO A 18 11.08 11.83 13.99
N ARG A 19 9.78 11.56 13.89
CA ARG A 19 9.12 10.47 14.60
C ARG A 19 8.37 9.64 13.58
N TYR A 20 8.89 8.45 13.30
CA TYR A 20 8.36 7.59 12.27
C TYR A 20 7.25 6.69 12.82
N GLU A 21 6.12 6.67 12.14
CA GLU A 21 4.97 5.82 12.45
C GLU A 21 4.65 4.94 11.25
N LEU A 22 4.40 3.66 11.48
CA LEU A 22 3.95 2.76 10.44
C LEU A 22 2.50 3.11 10.06
N THR A 23 2.32 3.54 8.82
CA THR A 23 1.03 3.99 8.28
C THR A 23 0.61 3.10 7.13
N THR A 24 -0.66 2.68 7.14
CA THR A 24 -1.28 1.87 6.10
C THR A 24 -1.84 2.74 4.98
N PHE A 25 -1.62 2.31 3.75
CA PHE A 25 -2.12 2.93 2.53
C PHE A 25 -2.70 1.90 1.58
N TYR A 26 -3.62 2.37 0.73
CA TYR A 26 -4.10 1.60 -0.41
C TYR A 26 -3.74 2.33 -1.69
N GLY A 27 -3.45 1.57 -2.75
CA GLY A 27 -3.07 2.14 -4.02
C GLY A 27 -3.21 1.19 -5.19
N GLN A 28 -2.95 1.70 -6.38
CA GLN A 28 -2.91 0.94 -7.62
C GLN A 28 -1.47 0.68 -8.01
N LEU A 29 -1.07 -0.58 -8.05
CA LEU A 29 0.22 -0.95 -8.61
C LEU A 29 0.21 -0.65 -10.10
N ARG A 30 1.09 0.24 -10.55
CA ARG A 30 1.24 0.66 -11.95
C ARG A 30 2.37 -0.09 -12.64
N HIS A 31 3.51 -0.19 -11.96
CA HIS A 31 4.71 -0.83 -12.49
C HIS A 31 5.48 -1.54 -11.38
N ILE A 32 6.21 -2.57 -11.78
CA ILE A 32 7.28 -3.17 -10.97
C ILE A 32 8.58 -2.90 -11.72
N PHE A 33 9.54 -2.30 -11.04
CA PHE A 33 10.89 -2.12 -11.55
C PHE A 33 11.79 -3.17 -10.92
N VAL A 34 12.56 -3.87 -11.76
CA VAL A 34 13.58 -4.82 -11.32
C VAL A 34 14.92 -4.25 -11.72
N LEU A 35 15.70 -3.83 -10.73
CA LEU A 35 17.00 -3.21 -10.91
C LEU A 35 18.07 -4.21 -10.49
N LYS A 36 18.97 -4.54 -11.41
CA LYS A 36 20.19 -5.29 -11.09
C LYS A 36 21.29 -4.28 -10.79
N LEU A 37 21.66 -4.18 -9.53
CA LEU A 37 22.69 -3.28 -9.06
C LEU A 37 24.02 -4.05 -9.01
N PRO A 38 25.07 -3.58 -9.69
CA PRO A 38 26.40 -4.16 -9.52
C PRO A 38 26.91 -3.93 -8.09
N PRO A 39 27.97 -4.65 -7.66
CA PRO A 39 28.69 -4.30 -6.44
C PRO A 39 29.05 -2.82 -6.43
N ALA A 40 28.69 -2.12 -5.36
CA ALA A 40 28.82 -0.68 -5.23
C ALA A 40 29.12 -0.32 -3.77
N ALA A 41 30.39 0.02 -3.48
CA ALA A 41 30.84 0.36 -2.13
C ALA A 41 30.11 1.59 -1.55
N GLU A 42 29.71 2.55 -2.38
CA GLU A 42 28.94 3.73 -1.99
C GLU A 42 27.55 3.38 -1.42
N LEU A 43 27.02 2.21 -1.78
CA LEU A 43 25.74 1.69 -1.34
C LEU A 43 25.88 0.52 -0.34
N ASP A 44 27.11 0.26 0.11
CA ASP A 44 27.47 -0.90 0.95
C ASP A 44 27.05 -2.25 0.32
N LEU A 45 27.12 -2.34 -1.02
CA LEU A 45 26.81 -3.55 -1.77
C LEU A 45 28.10 -4.26 -2.16
N THR A 46 28.39 -5.41 -1.54
CA THR A 46 29.58 -6.22 -1.84
C THR A 46 29.40 -7.16 -3.04
N GLU A 47 28.15 -7.43 -3.43
CA GLU A 47 27.78 -8.34 -4.51
C GLU A 47 26.66 -7.76 -5.39
N GLU A 48 26.46 -8.36 -6.57
CA GLU A 48 25.32 -7.98 -7.43
C GLU A 48 24.01 -8.20 -6.66
N THR A 49 23.23 -7.14 -6.51
CA THR A 49 22.01 -7.13 -5.72
C THR A 49 20.82 -6.79 -6.60
N THR A 50 19.74 -7.56 -6.48
CA THR A 50 18.48 -7.24 -7.19
C THR A 50 17.58 -6.43 -6.27
N LEU A 51 17.32 -5.18 -6.65
CA LEU A 51 16.35 -4.30 -5.99
C LEU A 51 15.04 -4.31 -6.76
N ILE A 52 13.94 -4.60 -6.08
CA ILE A 52 12.60 -4.62 -6.69
C ILE A 52 11.77 -3.49 -6.09
N LEU A 53 11.32 -2.58 -6.96
CA LEU A 53 10.52 -1.42 -6.57
C LEU A 53 9.12 -1.51 -7.18
N ALA A 54 8.13 -1.01 -6.45
CA ALA A 54 6.75 -0.90 -6.89
C ALA A 54 6.37 0.56 -7.09
N ALA A 55 5.91 0.92 -8.29
CA ALA A 55 5.28 2.20 -8.55
C ALA A 55 3.78 2.10 -8.23
N VAL A 56 3.33 2.80 -7.20
CA VAL A 56 1.96 2.72 -6.69
C VAL A 56 1.32 4.10 -6.77
N THR A 57 0.19 4.22 -7.46
CA THR A 57 -0.64 5.44 -7.37
C THR A 57 -1.56 5.32 -6.17
N GLN A 58 -1.44 6.21 -5.20
CA GLN A 58 -2.21 6.14 -3.96
C GLN A 58 -3.73 6.28 -4.23
N CYS A 59 -4.55 5.53 -3.50
CA CYS A 59 -6.00 5.74 -3.44
C CYS A 59 -6.31 6.70 -2.29
N LYS A 60 -6.89 7.88 -2.58
CA LYS A 60 -7.26 8.85 -1.52
C LYS A 60 -8.53 8.40 -0.83
N ILE A 61 -8.38 7.69 0.28
CA ILE A 61 -9.51 7.18 1.06
C ILE A 61 -10.35 8.35 1.59
N THR A 62 -11.63 8.36 1.26
CA THR A 62 -12.59 9.41 1.63
C THR A 62 -13.58 8.96 2.69
N ALA A 63 -13.82 7.65 2.82
CA ALA A 63 -14.73 7.09 3.80
C ALA A 63 -14.40 5.62 4.08
N HIS A 64 -14.95 5.09 5.17
CA HIS A 64 -15.04 3.67 5.47
C HIS A 64 -16.44 3.35 5.99
N ASN A 65 -16.85 2.08 5.95
CA ASN A 65 -18.08 1.61 6.57
C ASN A 65 -17.77 0.68 7.77
N ASP A 66 -18.81 0.21 8.45
CA ASP A 66 -18.68 -0.66 9.63
C ASP A 66 -18.10 -2.05 9.31
N LEU A 67 -18.00 -2.41 8.02
CA LEU A 67 -17.36 -3.63 7.53
C LEU A 67 -15.89 -3.41 7.13
N ASP A 68 -15.31 -2.27 7.51
CA ASP A 68 -13.95 -1.84 7.18
C ASP A 68 -13.67 -1.76 5.67
N MET A 69 -14.72 -1.57 4.87
CA MET A 69 -14.54 -1.33 3.44
C MET A 69 -14.18 0.13 3.22
N HIS A 70 -13.02 0.37 2.63
CA HIS A 70 -12.56 1.72 2.33
C HIS A 70 -13.07 2.21 0.97
N TYR A 71 -13.47 3.47 0.91
CA TYR A 71 -13.98 4.11 -0.29
C TYR A 71 -13.02 5.20 -0.76
N TYR A 72 -12.81 5.29 -2.06
CA TYR A 72 -12.08 6.39 -2.68
C TYR A 72 -12.72 6.79 -4.01
N ARG A 73 -12.53 8.04 -4.41
CA ARG A 73 -12.94 8.55 -5.74
C ARG A 73 -11.77 9.01 -6.56
N GLU A 74 -10.79 9.63 -5.90
CA GLU A 74 -9.62 10.20 -6.54
C GLU A 74 -8.38 9.37 -6.22
N GLU A 75 -7.46 9.43 -7.16
CA GLU A 75 -6.11 8.97 -6.97
C GLU A 75 -5.23 10.11 -6.45
N GLY A 76 -4.21 9.73 -5.69
CA GLY A 76 -3.15 10.59 -5.19
C GLY A 76 -1.93 10.53 -6.09
N PRO A 77 -0.77 10.97 -5.58
CA PRO A 77 0.47 10.93 -6.33
C PRO A 77 0.91 9.48 -6.64
N LEU A 78 1.76 9.35 -7.65
CA LEU A 78 2.54 8.14 -7.87
C LEU A 78 3.73 8.14 -6.92
N GLU A 79 3.88 7.06 -6.17
CA GLU A 79 5.00 6.83 -5.25
C GLU A 79 5.76 5.59 -5.72
N VAL A 80 7.10 5.62 -5.60
CA VAL A 80 7.93 4.44 -5.83
C VAL A 80 8.41 3.95 -4.48
N VAL A 81 8.02 2.74 -4.12
CA VAL A 81 8.31 2.12 -2.82
C VAL A 81 9.08 0.83 -3.02
N ASP A 82 9.83 0.40 -2.01
CA ASP A 82 10.37 -0.96 -1.97
C ASP A 82 9.21 -1.97 -2.04
N ILE A 83 9.32 -3.00 -2.89
CA ILE A 83 8.21 -3.94 -3.09
C ILE A 83 7.83 -4.69 -1.81
N THR A 84 8.76 -4.85 -0.85
CA THR A 84 8.50 -5.46 0.45
C THR A 84 7.54 -4.64 1.31
N SER A 85 7.35 -3.35 0.99
CA SER A 85 6.33 -2.51 1.62
C SER A 85 4.91 -2.90 1.19
N VAL A 86 4.76 -3.53 0.02
CA VAL A 86 3.48 -4.02 -0.49
C VAL A 86 3.11 -5.32 0.23
N GLN A 87 2.04 -5.28 1.02
CA GLN A 87 1.63 -6.39 1.88
C GLN A 87 0.71 -7.37 1.14
N CYS A 88 -0.24 -6.85 0.35
CA CYS A 88 -1.15 -7.72 -0.40
C CYS A 88 -1.81 -7.02 -1.61
N LEU A 89 -2.41 -7.86 -2.46
CA LEU A 89 -3.37 -7.42 -3.47
C LEU A 89 -4.75 -7.27 -2.82
N VAL A 90 -5.45 -6.20 -3.18
CA VAL A 90 -6.82 -5.92 -2.73
C VAL A 90 -7.76 -5.85 -3.91
N GLY A 91 -9.00 -6.29 -3.72
CA GLY A 91 -10.07 -6.13 -4.71
C GLY A 91 -10.50 -4.68 -4.80
N ARG A 92 -10.92 -4.24 -6.00
CA ARG A 92 -11.53 -2.92 -6.21
C ARG A 92 -12.81 -3.08 -6.99
N LEU A 93 -13.89 -2.54 -6.44
CA LEU A 93 -15.23 -2.65 -6.99
C LEU A 93 -15.79 -1.25 -7.23
N ARG A 94 -16.38 -1.02 -8.39
CA ARG A 94 -17.02 0.24 -8.69
C ARG A 94 -18.45 0.22 -8.16
N THR A 95 -18.81 1.18 -7.33
CA THR A 95 -20.19 1.36 -6.86
C THR A 95 -21.08 1.81 -8.01
N THR A 96 -22.28 1.26 -8.09
CA THR A 96 -23.27 1.61 -9.12
C THR A 96 -23.95 2.95 -8.86
N THR A 97 -24.00 3.40 -7.61
CA THR A 97 -24.81 4.55 -7.18
C THR A 97 -24.05 5.87 -7.05
N LYS A 98 -22.76 5.85 -6.71
CA LYS A 98 -22.00 7.08 -6.38
C LYS A 98 -20.73 7.30 -7.19
N LYS A 99 -20.45 6.46 -8.21
CA LYS A 99 -19.19 6.44 -8.98
C LYS A 99 -17.92 6.28 -8.12
N ASP A 100 -18.07 5.84 -6.87
CA ASP A 100 -16.97 5.60 -5.94
C ASP A 100 -16.38 4.21 -6.17
N TRP A 101 -15.11 4.06 -5.83
CA TRP A 101 -14.44 2.78 -5.74
C TRP A 101 -14.46 2.30 -4.30
N VAL A 102 -14.79 1.03 -4.11
CA VAL A 102 -14.68 0.30 -2.86
C VAL A 102 -13.46 -0.59 -2.93
N ILE A 103 -12.64 -0.56 -1.89
CA ILE A 103 -11.55 -1.49 -1.67
C ILE A 103 -12.08 -2.63 -0.82
N ALA A 104 -12.02 -3.82 -1.39
CA ALA A 104 -12.29 -5.07 -0.68
C ALA A 104 -10.94 -5.67 -0.29
N ASP A 105 -10.51 -5.40 0.93
CA ASP A 105 -9.36 -6.07 1.53
C ASP A 105 -9.82 -7.35 2.25
N ARG A 106 -9.16 -8.47 1.95
CA ARG A 106 -9.42 -9.78 2.57
C ARG A 106 -8.28 -10.23 3.49
N SER A 107 -7.40 -9.31 3.87
CA SER A 107 -6.32 -9.58 4.81
C SER A 107 -6.79 -9.60 6.28
N GLY A 108 -7.98 -9.06 6.56
CA GLY A 108 -8.57 -8.97 7.90
C GLY A 108 -9.32 -10.23 8.38
N SER A 109 -9.70 -10.24 9.65
CA SER A 109 -10.39 -11.36 10.32
C SER A 109 -11.75 -11.75 9.69
N LEU A 110 -12.38 -10.83 8.97
CA LEU A 110 -13.65 -11.03 8.25
C LEU A 110 -13.54 -11.94 7.02
N ALA A 111 -12.32 -12.26 6.57
CA ALA A 111 -12.09 -13.02 5.34
C ALA A 111 -11.82 -14.52 5.57
N ARG A 112 -12.15 -15.06 6.75
CA ARG A 112 -12.03 -16.49 6.99
C ARG A 112 -13.21 -17.24 6.37
N PRO A 113 -12.97 -18.21 5.47
CA PRO A 113 -14.03 -19.17 5.13
C PRO A 113 -14.37 -19.93 6.41
N TYR A 114 -15.66 -19.98 6.76
CA TYR A 114 -16.15 -20.92 7.77
C TYR A 114 -16.85 -22.07 7.04
N PHE A 115 -16.70 -23.27 7.60
CA PHE A 115 -17.39 -24.44 7.11
C PHE A 115 -18.83 -24.42 7.64
N ASP A 116 -19.80 -24.49 6.73
CA ASP A 116 -21.20 -24.71 7.07
C ASP A 116 -21.50 -26.20 6.83
N PRO A 117 -21.65 -27.03 7.87
CA PRO A 117 -21.94 -28.45 7.72
C PRO A 117 -23.34 -28.74 7.15
N ASP A 118 -24.23 -27.74 7.08
CA ASP A 118 -25.64 -27.92 6.69
C ASP A 118 -25.95 -27.46 5.25
N ASN A 119 -24.92 -27.20 4.41
CA ASN A 119 -25.08 -26.87 2.98
C ASN A 119 -24.08 -27.62 2.08
#